data_AF-A0A317V7K7-F1
#
_entry.id   AF-A0A317V7K7-F1
#
_cell.length_a   1.000
_cell.length_b   1.000
_cell.length_c   1.000
_cell.angle_alpha   90.00
_cell.angle_beta   90.00
_cell.angle_gamma   90.00
#
_symmetry.space_group_name_H-M   'P 1'
#
loop_
_entity.id
_entity.type
_entity.pdbx_description
1 polymer ?
#
loop_
_entity_poly.entity_id
_entity_poly.type
_entity_poly.pdbx_seq_one_letter_code
_entity_poly.pdbx_strand_id
1 'polypeptide(L)'
;MRSDKLLVLAGLASYALALPTKDLDARTFGLVAEILTDIGEDLTGFIEALLGGGVKSSASLLTGISAQAAAVLEGGALGCTAGTIEASARAELAAWIRAHAEFDASLKTSLLAWCEGSASATLSVDVRAGLALFIPTCAEVAAKGDLYVTVDGIFSVTDLEAAVVLSSSLQTSLSAFVSGSVGVELDVDVRAGLSLCAGGGVVADLAADVEAALKAWLSGSECSLSASLKVAVEAWLEGKTATGVVTIGTVPTAGLTTVSVGAAISALVETSGTLTASAQAYLSAFLKSSLAADIESDVEVVLEACIAGKLASSVSADARVALATWLSGSSCSLGVELKAVLYFWLSFALSGDVTIDLSTDIITELETFITGTIDTLIGVNISGILSLLLSGESLASISLDSRAELSAVIGGAAGVDISSSIEVIIIEWLTGCSLSGGPTVSIGSGSGSGKGAS
;
A
#
# COMPACT_ATOMS: atom_id res chain seq x y z
N MET A 1 13.90 -22.04 17.62
CA MET A 1 14.81 -22.98 16.94
C MET A 1 14.35 -23.39 15.54
N ARG A 2 13.06 -23.68 15.26
CA ARG A 2 12.55 -23.88 13.88
C ARG A 2 11.99 -22.60 13.20
N SER A 3 11.39 -21.70 13.97
CA SER A 3 10.81 -20.44 13.49
C SER A 3 11.86 -19.44 12.97
N ASP A 4 13.04 -19.41 13.61
CA ASP A 4 14.16 -18.55 13.22
C ASP A 4 14.63 -18.81 11.77
N LYS A 5 14.47 -20.05 11.26
CA LYS A 5 14.87 -20.41 9.90
C LYS A 5 13.95 -19.82 8.83
N LEU A 6 12.62 -19.88 9.03
CA LEU A 6 11.64 -19.31 8.08
C LEU A 6 11.73 -17.79 8.01
N LEU A 7 11.98 -17.14 9.14
CA LEU A 7 12.18 -15.69 9.22
C LEU A 7 13.46 -15.25 8.49
N VAL A 8 14.57 -15.97 8.68
CA VAL A 8 15.82 -15.72 7.94
C VAL A 8 15.64 -15.94 6.43
N LEU A 9 14.83 -16.91 6.03
CA LEU A 9 14.51 -17.19 4.63
C LEU A 9 13.65 -16.10 3.99
N ALA A 10 12.69 -15.54 4.73
CA ALA A 10 11.92 -14.39 4.27
C ALA A 10 12.84 -13.18 4.03
N GLY A 11 13.77 -12.90 4.96
CA GLY A 11 14.76 -11.84 4.78
C GLY A 11 15.69 -12.05 3.57
N LEU A 12 16.11 -13.28 3.30
CA LEU A 12 16.93 -13.61 2.13
C LEU A 12 16.17 -13.57 0.80
N ALA A 13 14.87 -13.90 0.79
CA ALA A 13 14.02 -13.78 -0.39
C ALA A 13 13.79 -12.32 -0.79
N SER A 14 13.63 -11.42 0.19
CA SER A 14 13.53 -9.97 -0.04
C SER A 14 14.73 -9.43 -0.81
N TYR A 15 15.94 -9.96 -0.56
CA TYR A 15 17.16 -9.56 -1.27
C TYR A 15 17.16 -9.90 -2.75
N ALA A 16 16.79 -11.13 -3.10
CA ALA A 16 16.80 -11.54 -4.51
C ALA A 16 15.77 -10.77 -5.34
N LEU A 17 14.72 -10.25 -4.69
CA LEU A 17 13.67 -9.44 -5.33
C LEU A 17 14.01 -7.94 -5.39
N ALA A 18 14.87 -7.43 -4.49
CA ALA A 18 15.32 -6.03 -4.47
C ALA A 18 16.43 -5.72 -5.49
N LEU A 19 17.02 -6.74 -6.14
CA LEU A 19 18.09 -6.53 -7.13
C LEU A 19 17.52 -6.08 -8.48
N PRO A 20 18.07 -5.01 -9.11
CA PRO A 20 17.73 -4.65 -10.49
C PRO A 20 18.00 -5.84 -11.41
N THR A 21 16.98 -6.25 -12.16
CA THR A 21 17.00 -7.45 -13.03
C THR A 21 18.06 -7.44 -14.14
N LYS A 22 18.85 -6.36 -14.28
CA LYS A 22 19.79 -6.14 -15.38
C LYS A 22 21.28 -6.38 -15.07
N ASP A 23 21.70 -6.56 -13.80
CA ASP A 23 23.13 -6.65 -13.44
C ASP A 23 23.49 -7.85 -12.51
N LEU A 24 22.83 -9.00 -12.68
CA LEU A 24 23.16 -10.20 -11.89
C LEU A 24 24.38 -10.95 -12.48
N ASP A 25 25.59 -10.67 -11.98
CA ASP A 25 26.78 -11.47 -12.25
C ASP A 25 26.82 -12.73 -11.35
N ALA A 26 27.23 -13.86 -11.92
CA ALA A 26 27.23 -15.19 -11.28
C ALA A 26 28.17 -15.27 -10.05
N ARG A 27 29.07 -14.29 -9.87
CA ARG A 27 29.98 -14.21 -8.72
C ARG A 27 29.31 -13.74 -7.43
N THR A 28 28.22 -12.98 -7.52
CA THR A 28 27.50 -12.47 -6.34
C THR A 28 26.81 -13.60 -5.56
N PHE A 29 26.38 -14.65 -6.25
CA PHE A 29 25.83 -15.87 -5.64
C PHE A 29 26.90 -16.76 -4.98
N GLY A 30 28.16 -16.67 -5.42
CA GLY A 30 29.27 -17.42 -4.84
C GLY A 30 29.59 -17.01 -3.39
N LEU A 31 29.42 -15.73 -3.06
CA LEU A 31 29.64 -15.23 -1.69
C LEU A 31 28.53 -15.67 -0.72
N VAL A 32 27.28 -15.75 -1.19
CA VAL A 32 26.13 -16.19 -0.37
C VAL A 32 26.30 -17.64 0.07
N ALA A 33 26.82 -18.50 -0.82
CA ALA A 33 27.12 -19.89 -0.52
C ALA A 33 28.25 -20.07 0.51
N GLU A 34 29.25 -19.18 0.51
CA GLU A 34 30.41 -19.23 1.41
C GLU A 34 30.10 -18.71 2.83
N ILE A 35 29.10 -17.82 2.97
CA ILE A 35 28.63 -17.30 4.27
C ILE A 35 27.69 -18.32 4.96
N LEU A 36 26.93 -19.10 4.19
CA LEU A 36 25.98 -20.09 4.71
C LEU A 36 26.65 -21.37 5.23
N THR A 37 27.91 -21.64 4.88
CA THR A 37 28.65 -22.80 5.38
C THR A 37 28.97 -22.77 6.87
N ASP A 38 28.89 -21.60 7.53
CA ASP A 38 29.13 -21.46 8.98
C ASP A 38 27.86 -21.65 9.84
N ILE A 39 26.68 -21.75 9.22
CA ILE A 39 25.40 -21.97 9.91
C ILE A 39 24.95 -23.40 9.61
N GLY A 40 25.31 -24.31 10.51
CA GLY A 40 25.14 -25.75 10.36
C GLY A 40 23.76 -26.23 9.88
N GLU A 41 23.82 -27.27 9.04
CA GLU A 41 22.76 -28.07 8.42
C GLU A 41 21.97 -27.42 7.28
N ASP A 42 22.52 -27.62 6.07
CA ASP A 42 21.88 -27.86 4.76
C ASP A 42 20.60 -27.04 4.44
N LEU A 43 20.72 -25.71 4.62
CA LEU A 43 19.77 -24.72 4.11
C LEU A 43 20.08 -24.28 2.68
N THR A 44 21.26 -24.67 2.16
CA THR A 44 21.76 -24.29 0.84
C THR A 44 20.80 -24.73 -0.26
N GLY A 45 20.25 -25.94 -0.21
CA GLY A 45 19.28 -26.41 -1.20
C GLY A 45 17.92 -25.70 -1.15
N PHE A 46 17.48 -25.22 0.02
CA PHE A 46 16.23 -24.46 0.16
C PHE A 46 16.42 -23.01 -0.31
N ILE A 47 17.57 -22.40 0.00
CA ILE A 47 17.95 -21.06 -0.47
C ILE A 47 18.24 -21.09 -1.98
N GLU A 48 18.86 -22.14 -2.52
CA GLU A 48 19.01 -22.35 -3.97
C GLU A 48 17.67 -22.60 -4.66
N ALA A 49 16.69 -23.22 -4.01
CA ALA A 49 15.34 -23.36 -4.55
C ALA A 49 14.53 -22.05 -4.45
N LEU A 50 14.70 -21.26 -3.38
CA LEU A 50 14.00 -20.00 -3.13
C LEU A 50 14.62 -18.80 -3.88
N LEU A 51 15.93 -18.83 -4.11
CA LEU A 51 16.72 -17.78 -4.77
C LEU A 51 17.29 -18.20 -6.14
N GLY A 52 16.92 -19.38 -6.65
CA GLY A 52 17.33 -19.87 -7.96
C GLY A 52 18.83 -20.11 -8.08
N GLY A 53 19.30 -21.27 -7.62
CA GLY A 53 20.49 -21.98 -8.12
C GLY A 53 20.28 -22.39 -9.59
N GLY A 54 20.00 -21.40 -10.42
CA GLY A 54 19.23 -21.47 -11.67
C GLY A 54 17.95 -20.62 -11.61
N VAL A 55 18.08 -19.28 -11.61
CA VAL A 55 17.07 -18.24 -11.96
C VAL A 55 15.61 -18.69 -11.87
N LYS A 56 15.00 -18.56 -10.68
CA LYS A 56 13.58 -18.81 -10.47
C LYS A 56 13.04 -17.77 -9.47
N SER A 57 12.25 -16.80 -9.94
CA SER A 57 11.62 -15.73 -9.14
C SER A 57 10.45 -16.24 -8.28
N SER A 58 9.89 -15.43 -7.36
CA SER A 58 8.64 -15.73 -6.64
C SER A 58 7.51 -16.20 -7.58
N ALA A 59 7.41 -15.57 -8.76
CA ALA A 59 6.51 -15.96 -9.83
C ALA A 59 6.73 -17.41 -10.33
N SER A 60 7.96 -17.91 -10.26
CA SER A 60 8.26 -19.29 -10.66
C SER A 60 7.92 -20.32 -9.57
N LEU A 61 7.98 -19.96 -8.28
CA LEU A 61 7.50 -20.80 -7.17
C LEU A 61 5.97 -20.92 -7.16
N LEU A 62 5.28 -19.91 -7.68
CA LEU A 62 3.83 -19.91 -7.86
C LEU A 62 3.40 -20.41 -9.24
N THR A 63 4.31 -21.03 -10.02
CA THR A 63 3.97 -21.52 -11.36
C THR A 63 2.78 -22.46 -11.33
N GLY A 64 1.80 -22.18 -12.19
CA GLY A 64 0.60 -23.01 -12.34
C GLY A 64 -0.42 -22.88 -11.21
N ILE A 65 -0.24 -21.92 -10.29
CA ILE A 65 -1.32 -21.52 -9.38
C ILE A 65 -2.42 -20.83 -10.20
N SER A 66 -3.68 -21.10 -9.88
CA SER A 66 -4.81 -20.39 -10.47
C SER A 66 -5.02 -19.04 -9.79
N ALA A 67 -5.79 -18.15 -10.42
CA ALA A 67 -6.20 -16.88 -9.80
C ALA A 67 -6.92 -17.10 -8.46
N GLN A 68 -7.85 -18.06 -8.40
CA GLN A 68 -8.58 -18.38 -7.17
C GLN A 68 -7.65 -18.92 -6.08
N ALA A 69 -6.74 -19.84 -6.40
CA ALA A 69 -5.79 -20.36 -5.43
C ALA A 69 -4.78 -19.31 -4.95
N ALA A 70 -4.35 -18.40 -5.85
CA ALA A 70 -3.50 -17.27 -5.49
C ALA A 70 -4.21 -16.32 -4.52
N ALA A 71 -5.48 -15.97 -4.80
CA ALA A 71 -6.30 -15.14 -3.92
C ALA A 71 -6.50 -15.78 -2.54
N VAL A 72 -6.66 -17.11 -2.47
CA VAL A 72 -6.75 -17.83 -1.20
C VAL A 72 -5.43 -17.82 -0.43
N LEU A 73 -4.30 -18.00 -1.12
CA LEU A 73 -2.96 -17.99 -0.51
C LEU A 73 -2.65 -16.61 0.07
N GLU A 74 -2.96 -15.56 -0.71
CA GLU A 74 -2.91 -14.17 -0.28
C GLU A 74 -3.79 -13.96 0.96
N GLY A 75 -5.07 -14.33 0.93
CA GLY A 75 -5.97 -14.17 2.08
C GLY A 75 -5.44 -14.87 3.35
N GLY A 76 -4.87 -16.06 3.21
CA GLY A 76 -4.17 -16.73 4.30
C GLY A 76 -3.00 -15.89 4.85
N ALA A 77 -2.17 -15.31 3.98
CA ALA A 77 -1.06 -14.43 4.36
C ALA A 77 -1.54 -13.15 5.06
N LEU A 78 -2.60 -12.50 4.54
CA LEU A 78 -3.24 -11.33 5.15
C LEU A 78 -3.76 -11.66 6.56
N GLY A 79 -4.13 -12.91 6.82
CA GLY A 79 -4.61 -13.38 8.11
C GLY A 79 -6.10 -13.69 8.16
N CYS A 80 -6.74 -13.85 7.00
CA CYS A 80 -8.12 -14.28 6.90
C CYS A 80 -8.34 -15.57 7.70
N THR A 81 -9.45 -15.59 8.43
CA THR A 81 -9.93 -16.86 9.00
C THR A 81 -10.37 -17.77 7.86
N ALA A 82 -10.21 -19.09 7.99
CA ALA A 82 -10.65 -20.02 6.94
C ALA A 82 -12.16 -19.88 6.61
N GLY A 83 -12.97 -19.34 7.53
CA GLY A 83 -14.39 -19.10 7.34
C GLY A 83 -14.75 -17.90 6.49
N THR A 84 -13.87 -16.91 6.33
CA THR A 84 -14.12 -15.74 5.45
C THR A 84 -13.88 -16.05 3.98
N ILE A 85 -13.28 -17.21 3.67
CA ILE A 85 -13.00 -17.67 2.31
C ILE A 85 -13.78 -18.94 2.02
N GLU A 86 -14.45 -18.97 0.87
CA GLU A 86 -15.26 -20.11 0.44
C GLU A 86 -14.48 -21.43 0.48
N ALA A 87 -15.17 -22.48 0.95
CA ALA A 87 -14.56 -23.80 1.12
C ALA A 87 -14.10 -24.42 -0.21
N SER A 88 -14.79 -24.12 -1.31
CA SER A 88 -14.43 -24.53 -2.68
C SER A 88 -13.09 -23.93 -3.10
N ALA A 89 -12.92 -22.62 -2.91
CA ALA A 89 -11.68 -21.90 -3.20
C ALA A 89 -10.52 -22.43 -2.35
N ARG A 90 -10.74 -22.67 -1.05
CA ARG A 90 -9.74 -23.30 -0.18
C ARG A 90 -9.36 -24.71 -0.61
N ALA A 91 -10.32 -25.51 -1.08
CA ALA A 91 -10.05 -26.85 -1.58
C ALA A 91 -9.17 -26.82 -2.85
N GLU A 92 -9.32 -25.80 -3.69
CA GLU A 92 -8.48 -25.61 -4.87
C GLU A 92 -7.03 -25.31 -4.49
N LEU A 93 -6.80 -24.38 -3.56
CA LEU A 93 -5.45 -24.13 -3.02
C LEU A 93 -4.88 -25.40 -2.37
N ALA A 94 -5.68 -26.12 -1.58
CA ALA A 94 -5.23 -27.35 -0.94
C ALA A 94 -4.85 -28.46 -1.93
N ALA A 95 -5.55 -28.55 -3.07
CA ALA A 95 -5.19 -29.47 -4.16
C ALA A 95 -3.87 -29.05 -4.81
N TRP A 96 -3.69 -27.75 -5.08
CA TRP A 96 -2.45 -27.22 -5.63
C TRP A 96 -1.25 -27.46 -4.70
N ILE A 97 -1.37 -27.15 -3.40
CA ILE A 97 -0.30 -27.35 -2.40
C ILE A 97 0.15 -28.82 -2.35
N ARG A 98 -0.78 -29.77 -2.43
CA ARG A 98 -0.46 -31.21 -2.43
C ARG A 98 0.33 -31.63 -3.67
N ALA A 99 -0.03 -31.08 -4.82
CA ALA A 99 0.65 -31.36 -6.08
C ALA A 99 1.99 -30.64 -6.20
N HIS A 100 2.15 -29.52 -5.49
CA HIS A 100 3.32 -28.65 -5.62
C HIS A 100 4.47 -29.12 -4.72
N ALA A 101 5.57 -29.62 -5.31
CA ALA A 101 6.67 -30.22 -4.57
C ALA A 101 7.53 -29.22 -3.79
N GLU A 102 7.64 -27.97 -4.26
CA GLU A 102 8.69 -27.01 -3.89
C GLU A 102 8.49 -26.36 -2.49
N PHE A 103 7.29 -26.40 -1.90
CA PHE A 103 7.10 -25.93 -0.51
C PHE A 103 7.63 -26.92 0.53
N ASP A 104 8.28 -26.37 1.58
CA ASP A 104 8.71 -27.12 2.76
C ASP A 104 7.54 -27.87 3.43
N ALA A 105 7.83 -29.04 4.00
CA ALA A 105 6.82 -29.91 4.59
C ALA A 105 6.05 -29.25 5.75
N SER A 106 6.69 -28.39 6.54
CA SER A 106 6.04 -27.69 7.65
C SER A 106 5.12 -26.56 7.16
N LEU A 107 5.53 -25.83 6.12
CA LEU A 107 4.71 -24.82 5.45
C LEU A 107 3.48 -25.48 4.81
N LYS A 108 3.67 -26.57 4.07
CA LYS A 108 2.57 -27.37 3.50
C LYS A 108 1.58 -27.83 4.56
N THR A 109 2.08 -28.38 5.66
CA THR A 109 1.23 -28.86 6.76
C THR A 109 0.40 -27.72 7.35
N SER A 110 1.02 -26.55 7.56
CA SER A 110 0.34 -25.37 8.12
C SER A 110 -0.73 -24.83 7.19
N LEU A 111 -0.41 -24.69 5.89
CA LEU A 111 -1.35 -24.23 4.87
C LEU A 111 -2.51 -25.20 4.68
N LEU A 112 -2.27 -26.51 4.63
CA LEU A 112 -3.32 -27.53 4.50
C LEU A 112 -4.22 -27.56 5.74
N ALA A 113 -3.63 -27.46 6.94
CA ALA A 113 -4.40 -27.41 8.18
C ALA A 113 -5.34 -26.18 8.23
N TRP A 114 -4.91 -25.05 7.67
CA TRP A 114 -5.77 -23.87 7.52
C TRP A 114 -6.82 -24.05 6.42
N CYS A 115 -6.43 -24.54 5.24
CA CYS A 115 -7.36 -24.77 4.12
C CYS A 115 -8.47 -25.76 4.47
N GLU A 116 -8.19 -26.76 5.30
CA GLU A 116 -9.13 -27.83 5.69
C GLU A 116 -9.66 -27.67 7.11
N GLY A 117 -9.26 -26.59 7.79
CA GLY A 117 -9.60 -26.33 9.18
C GLY A 117 -11.04 -25.86 9.37
N SER A 118 -11.39 -25.66 10.65
CA SER A 118 -12.63 -25.00 11.04
C SER A 118 -12.68 -23.56 10.56
N ALA A 119 -13.88 -22.97 10.49
CA ALA A 119 -14.07 -21.56 10.09
C ALA A 119 -13.20 -20.55 10.88
N SER A 120 -12.86 -20.83 12.13
CA SER A 120 -12.02 -19.97 12.97
C SER A 120 -10.51 -20.19 12.79
N ALA A 121 -10.07 -21.10 11.91
CA ALA A 121 -8.65 -21.39 11.73
C ALA A 121 -7.93 -20.19 11.11
N THR A 122 -6.76 -19.84 11.62
CA THR A 122 -5.87 -18.79 11.10
C THR A 122 -4.44 -19.33 10.99
N LEU A 123 -3.67 -18.81 10.04
CA LEU A 123 -2.25 -19.11 9.97
C LEU A 123 -1.52 -18.41 11.13
N SER A 124 -0.49 -19.08 11.68
CA SER A 124 0.36 -18.50 12.71
C SER A 124 1.11 -17.26 12.18
N VAL A 125 1.46 -16.34 13.08
CA VAL A 125 2.24 -15.12 12.80
C VAL A 125 3.48 -15.41 11.94
N ASP A 126 4.27 -16.43 12.29
CA ASP A 126 5.50 -16.79 11.58
C ASP A 126 5.25 -17.22 10.13
N VAL A 127 4.19 -18.01 9.91
CA VAL A 127 3.79 -18.47 8.57
C VAL A 127 3.27 -17.29 7.75
N ARG A 128 2.46 -16.41 8.34
CA ARG A 128 1.98 -15.19 7.66
C ARG A 128 3.13 -14.28 7.26
N ALA A 129 4.09 -14.06 8.15
CA ALA A 129 5.29 -13.27 7.86
C ALA A 129 6.10 -13.88 6.70
N GLY A 130 6.27 -15.21 6.68
CA GLY A 130 6.94 -15.90 5.57
C GLY A 130 6.16 -15.86 4.25
N LEU A 131 4.83 -15.78 4.29
CA LEU A 131 4.01 -15.69 3.09
C LEU A 131 3.87 -14.26 2.55
N ALA A 132 4.18 -13.24 3.36
CA ALA A 132 4.05 -11.84 2.98
C ALA A 132 4.82 -11.48 1.70
N LEU A 133 5.96 -12.13 1.46
CA LEU A 133 6.78 -11.95 0.25
C LEU A 133 6.12 -12.43 -1.05
N PHE A 134 5.04 -13.21 -0.95
CA PHE A 134 4.28 -13.67 -2.10
C PHE A 134 3.07 -12.79 -2.40
N ILE A 135 2.73 -11.83 -1.53
CA ILE A 135 1.49 -11.05 -1.63
C ILE A 135 1.39 -10.32 -2.97
N PRO A 136 2.37 -9.52 -3.43
CA PRO A 136 2.24 -8.82 -4.71
C PRO A 136 2.09 -9.77 -5.90
N THR A 137 2.80 -10.91 -5.88
CA THR A 137 2.66 -11.91 -6.95
C THR A 137 1.31 -12.61 -6.90
N CYS A 138 0.80 -12.94 -5.70
CA CYS A 138 -0.53 -13.53 -5.56
C CYS A 138 -1.62 -12.54 -5.97
N ALA A 139 -1.51 -11.29 -5.56
CA ALA A 139 -2.40 -10.19 -5.94
C ALA A 139 -2.43 -10.00 -7.45
N GLU A 140 -1.27 -10.00 -8.12
CA GLU A 140 -1.19 -9.88 -9.58
C GLU A 140 -1.85 -11.08 -10.29
N VAL A 141 -1.66 -12.31 -9.78
CA VAL A 141 -2.26 -13.52 -10.36
C VAL A 141 -3.76 -13.57 -10.10
N ALA A 142 -4.23 -13.15 -8.92
CA ALA A 142 -5.64 -13.01 -8.58
C ALA A 142 -6.32 -11.96 -9.46
N ALA A 143 -5.69 -10.79 -9.63
CA ALA A 143 -6.18 -9.68 -10.44
C ALA A 143 -6.33 -10.05 -11.92
N LYS A 144 -5.45 -10.92 -12.46
CA LYS A 144 -5.60 -11.47 -13.83
C LYS A 144 -6.83 -12.37 -14.00
N GLY A 145 -7.40 -12.85 -12.91
CA GLY A 145 -8.68 -13.58 -12.88
C GLY A 145 -9.83 -12.74 -12.33
N ASP A 146 -9.72 -11.41 -12.35
CA ASP A 146 -10.74 -10.47 -11.90
C ASP A 146 -11.10 -10.60 -10.40
N LEU A 147 -10.12 -10.97 -9.58
CA LEU A 147 -10.24 -11.11 -8.13
C LEU A 147 -9.33 -10.14 -7.39
N TYR A 148 -9.79 -9.65 -6.24
CA TYR A 148 -8.96 -8.93 -5.28
C TYR A 148 -9.22 -9.46 -3.87
N VAL A 149 -8.27 -9.22 -2.96
CA VAL A 149 -8.28 -9.82 -1.62
C VAL A 149 -8.18 -8.74 -0.56
N THR A 150 -9.02 -8.83 0.47
CA THR A 150 -8.88 -8.02 1.69
C THR A 150 -8.93 -8.93 2.92
N VAL A 151 -8.78 -8.34 4.10
CA VAL A 151 -8.95 -9.08 5.37
C VAL A 151 -10.35 -9.67 5.54
N ASP A 152 -11.34 -9.17 4.80
CA ASP A 152 -12.72 -9.63 4.84
C ASP A 152 -13.00 -10.81 3.90
N GLY A 153 -12.10 -11.11 2.96
CA GLY A 153 -12.25 -12.23 2.04
C GLY A 153 -11.74 -11.96 0.63
N ILE A 154 -12.30 -12.70 -0.32
CA ILE A 154 -11.99 -12.61 -1.75
C ILE A 154 -13.21 -12.02 -2.45
N PHE A 155 -12.97 -11.01 -3.27
CA PHE A 155 -14.00 -10.23 -3.95
C PHE A 155 -13.76 -10.22 -5.46
N SER A 156 -14.80 -9.87 -6.22
CA SER A 156 -14.71 -9.78 -7.68
C SER A 156 -14.53 -8.34 -8.11
N VAL A 157 -13.83 -8.12 -9.22
CA VAL A 157 -13.66 -6.80 -9.86
C VAL A 157 -14.96 -6.00 -9.92
N THR A 158 -16.10 -6.67 -10.14
CA THR A 158 -17.41 -6.05 -10.29
C THR A 158 -17.82 -5.18 -9.10
N ASP A 159 -17.33 -5.50 -7.90
CA ASP A 159 -17.60 -4.72 -6.69
C ASP A 159 -16.93 -3.34 -6.77
N LEU A 160 -15.71 -3.27 -7.34
CA LEU A 160 -15.00 -2.02 -7.60
C LEU A 160 -15.54 -1.30 -8.84
N GLU A 161 -15.86 -2.03 -9.92
CA GLU A 161 -16.42 -1.43 -11.15
C GLU A 161 -17.76 -0.74 -10.91
N ALA A 162 -18.50 -1.18 -9.90
CA ALA A 162 -19.79 -0.62 -9.49
C ALA A 162 -19.68 0.67 -8.66
N ALA A 163 -18.49 1.00 -8.13
CA ALA A 163 -18.28 2.27 -7.45
C ALA A 163 -18.51 3.45 -8.42
N VAL A 164 -18.79 4.62 -7.87
CA VAL A 164 -19.25 5.77 -8.65
C VAL A 164 -18.38 7.00 -8.50
N VAL A 165 -18.31 7.78 -9.57
CA VAL A 165 -17.59 9.04 -9.67
C VAL A 165 -18.46 10.08 -10.38
N LEU A 166 -18.14 11.37 -10.20
CA LEU A 166 -18.76 12.40 -11.03
C LEU A 166 -18.37 12.21 -12.49
N SER A 167 -19.28 12.54 -13.41
CA SER A 167 -18.94 12.70 -14.83
C SER A 167 -17.90 13.81 -15.02
N SER A 168 -17.04 13.71 -16.04
CA SER A 168 -15.94 14.66 -16.27
C SER A 168 -16.38 16.13 -16.35
N SER A 169 -17.59 16.40 -16.86
CA SER A 169 -18.15 17.76 -16.90
C SER A 169 -18.51 18.30 -15.52
N LEU A 170 -19.03 17.45 -14.62
CA LEU A 170 -19.31 17.83 -13.24
C LEU A 170 -18.05 17.86 -12.38
N GLN A 171 -17.08 16.98 -12.63
CA GLN A 171 -15.73 17.08 -12.05
C GLN A 171 -15.14 18.45 -12.34
N THR A 172 -15.07 18.85 -13.62
CA THR A 172 -14.58 20.18 -14.04
C THR A 172 -15.34 21.32 -13.34
N SER A 173 -16.67 21.20 -13.27
CA SER A 173 -17.51 22.22 -12.63
C SER A 173 -17.25 22.32 -11.12
N LEU A 174 -17.00 21.17 -10.47
CA LEU A 174 -16.71 21.11 -9.05
C LEU A 174 -15.28 21.60 -8.74
N SER A 175 -14.28 21.22 -9.55
CA SER A 175 -12.91 21.76 -9.46
C SER A 175 -12.92 23.29 -9.54
N ALA A 176 -13.66 23.86 -10.50
CA ALA A 176 -13.80 25.31 -10.63
C ALA A 176 -14.46 25.97 -9.41
N PHE A 177 -15.41 25.28 -8.76
CA PHE A 177 -16.02 25.76 -7.52
C PHE A 177 -15.03 25.73 -6.34
N VAL A 178 -14.33 24.61 -6.16
CA VAL A 178 -13.36 24.40 -5.07
C VAL A 178 -12.18 25.38 -5.17
N SER A 179 -11.65 25.62 -6.37
CA SER A 179 -10.59 26.61 -6.58
C SER A 179 -11.08 28.07 -6.60
N GLY A 180 -12.40 28.29 -6.55
CA GLY A 180 -13.00 29.62 -6.51
C GLY A 180 -12.91 30.27 -5.13
N SER A 181 -13.21 31.57 -5.05
CA SER A 181 -13.10 32.35 -3.80
C SER A 181 -13.96 31.79 -2.65
N VAL A 182 -15.09 31.17 -2.96
CA VAL A 182 -15.95 30.51 -1.97
C VAL A 182 -15.37 29.17 -1.55
N GLY A 183 -14.85 28.40 -2.51
CA GLY A 183 -14.31 27.06 -2.27
C GLY A 183 -13.07 27.07 -1.37
N VAL A 184 -12.16 28.02 -1.57
CA VAL A 184 -10.93 28.13 -0.75
C VAL A 184 -11.21 28.52 0.71
N GLU A 185 -12.34 29.19 0.97
CA GLU A 185 -12.80 29.59 2.32
C GLU A 185 -13.64 28.51 3.01
N LEU A 186 -13.94 27.39 2.33
CA LEU A 186 -14.62 26.27 2.97
C LEU A 186 -13.77 25.71 4.10
N ASP A 187 -14.46 25.11 5.06
CA ASP A 187 -13.83 24.24 6.02
C ASP A 187 -12.97 23.19 5.29
N VAL A 188 -11.66 23.16 5.58
CA VAL A 188 -11.04 21.90 5.99
C VAL A 188 -11.46 20.66 5.22
N ASP A 189 -12.30 19.93 5.93
CA ASP A 189 -12.80 18.62 5.60
C ASP A 189 -13.82 18.71 4.45
N VAL A 190 -14.66 19.75 4.42
CA VAL A 190 -15.60 19.97 3.32
C VAL A 190 -14.84 20.18 2.01
N ARG A 191 -13.80 21.01 2.03
CA ARG A 191 -12.99 21.30 0.86
C ARG A 191 -12.29 20.04 0.37
N ALA A 192 -11.67 19.28 1.28
CA ALA A 192 -11.04 18.00 0.94
C ALA A 192 -12.01 16.99 0.32
N GLY A 193 -13.21 16.82 0.90
CA GLY A 193 -14.23 15.94 0.35
C GLY A 193 -14.68 16.33 -1.07
N LEU A 194 -14.85 17.64 -1.32
CA LEU A 194 -15.17 18.14 -2.65
C LEU A 194 -14.00 18.01 -3.62
N SER A 195 -12.77 18.23 -3.18
CA SER A 195 -11.54 18.06 -3.97
C SER A 195 -11.37 16.61 -4.43
N LEU A 196 -11.60 15.62 -3.55
CA LEU A 196 -11.58 14.21 -3.93
C LEU A 196 -12.64 13.92 -5.00
N CYS A 197 -13.88 14.36 -4.75
CA CYS A 197 -15.00 14.15 -5.66
C CYS A 197 -14.74 14.79 -7.04
N ALA A 198 -14.15 15.99 -7.05
CA ALA A 198 -13.76 16.71 -8.25
C ALA A 198 -12.60 16.04 -9.00
N GLY A 199 -11.66 15.44 -8.26
CA GLY A 199 -10.53 14.67 -8.81
C GLY A 199 -10.91 13.29 -9.34
N GLY A 200 -12.17 12.87 -9.24
CA GLY A 200 -12.63 11.57 -9.71
C GLY A 200 -12.41 10.43 -8.73
N GLY A 201 -12.15 10.70 -7.45
CA GLY A 201 -12.05 9.67 -6.42
C GLY A 201 -13.40 9.11 -5.98
N VAL A 202 -13.37 7.99 -5.26
CA VAL A 202 -14.58 7.35 -4.72
C VAL A 202 -14.80 7.74 -3.27
N VAL A 203 -16.05 7.71 -2.80
CA VAL A 203 -16.38 8.07 -1.40
C VAL A 203 -15.62 7.22 -0.37
N ALA A 204 -15.33 5.96 -0.70
CA ALA A 204 -14.57 5.06 0.18
C ALA A 204 -13.14 5.54 0.45
N ASP A 205 -12.59 6.44 -0.38
CA ASP A 205 -11.27 7.01 -0.15
C ASP A 205 -11.25 8.10 0.92
N LEU A 206 -12.41 8.59 1.37
CA LEU A 206 -12.47 9.61 2.41
C LEU A 206 -12.24 9.04 3.81
N ALA A 207 -11.60 9.84 4.65
CA ALA A 207 -11.70 9.64 6.08
C ALA A 207 -13.17 9.87 6.55
N ALA A 208 -13.60 9.09 7.54
CA ALA A 208 -15.01 9.05 7.96
C ALA A 208 -15.52 10.40 8.52
N ASP A 209 -14.65 11.17 9.17
CA ASP A 209 -14.91 12.52 9.64
C ASP A 209 -15.06 13.51 8.47
N VAL A 210 -14.26 13.38 7.43
CA VAL A 210 -14.37 14.17 6.19
C VAL A 210 -15.68 13.91 5.47
N GLU A 211 -16.05 12.64 5.32
CA GLU A 211 -17.36 12.25 4.76
C GLU A 211 -18.52 12.84 5.58
N ALA A 212 -18.42 12.77 6.92
CA ALA A 212 -19.44 13.31 7.82
C ALA A 212 -19.55 14.84 7.73
N ALA A 213 -18.42 15.56 7.69
CA ALA A 213 -18.38 17.00 7.54
C ALA A 213 -19.00 17.45 6.20
N LEU A 214 -18.66 16.77 5.11
CA LEU A 214 -19.23 17.05 3.80
C LEU A 214 -20.75 16.80 3.77
N LYS A 215 -21.22 15.68 4.32
CA LYS A 215 -22.66 15.38 4.45
C LYS A 215 -23.41 16.44 5.26
N ALA A 216 -22.82 16.90 6.36
CA ALA A 216 -23.39 17.95 7.21
C ALA A 216 -23.47 19.28 6.45
N TRP A 217 -22.41 19.67 5.75
CA TRP A 217 -22.38 20.90 4.96
C TRP A 217 -23.40 20.88 3.82
N LEU A 218 -23.49 19.79 3.05
CA LEU A 218 -24.48 19.65 1.98
C LEU A 218 -25.92 19.82 2.50
N SER A 219 -26.21 19.30 3.68
CA SER A 219 -27.54 19.42 4.32
C SER A 219 -27.81 20.81 4.91
N GLY A 220 -26.77 21.62 5.10
CA GLY A 220 -26.84 22.96 5.70
C GLY A 220 -27.30 24.06 4.75
N SER A 221 -27.67 25.21 5.33
CA SER A 221 -27.98 26.44 4.57
C SER A 221 -26.76 27.08 3.91
N GLU A 222 -25.57 26.77 4.40
CA GLU A 222 -24.29 27.30 3.92
C GLU A 222 -23.82 26.63 2.62
N CYS A 223 -24.48 25.54 2.19
CA CYS A 223 -24.17 24.87 0.94
C CYS A 223 -24.47 25.80 -0.24
N SER A 224 -23.40 26.21 -0.92
CA SER A 224 -23.43 27.16 -2.05
C SER A 224 -23.27 26.49 -3.41
N LEU A 225 -23.24 25.15 -3.45
CA LEU A 225 -23.25 24.41 -4.72
C LEU A 225 -24.53 24.71 -5.51
N SER A 226 -24.39 24.70 -6.84
CA SER A 226 -25.56 24.67 -7.71
C SER A 226 -26.42 23.44 -7.41
N ALA A 227 -27.73 23.54 -7.60
CA ALA A 227 -28.66 22.45 -7.30
C ALA A 227 -28.26 21.13 -8.00
N SER A 228 -27.76 21.21 -9.24
CA SER A 228 -27.27 20.03 -9.97
C SER A 228 -26.00 19.43 -9.39
N LEU A 229 -25.03 20.27 -8.96
CA LEU A 229 -23.80 19.77 -8.33
C LEU A 229 -24.11 19.16 -6.97
N LYS A 230 -24.96 19.81 -6.16
CA LYS A 230 -25.38 19.28 -4.86
C LYS A 230 -25.99 17.89 -4.99
N VAL A 231 -26.95 17.70 -5.89
CA VAL A 231 -27.59 16.38 -6.13
C VAL A 231 -26.57 15.34 -6.58
N ALA A 232 -25.59 15.72 -7.41
CA ALA A 232 -24.57 14.80 -7.89
C ALA A 232 -23.59 14.41 -6.77
N VAL A 233 -23.13 15.36 -5.94
CA VAL A 233 -22.25 15.06 -4.80
C VAL A 233 -22.99 14.22 -3.75
N GLU A 234 -24.27 14.48 -3.49
CA GLU A 234 -25.11 13.63 -2.62
C GLU A 234 -25.21 12.19 -3.15
N ALA A 235 -25.43 12.02 -4.46
CA ALA A 235 -25.48 10.70 -5.08
C ALA A 235 -24.12 9.97 -5.05
N TRP A 236 -23.02 10.69 -5.24
CA TRP A 236 -21.67 10.15 -5.08
C TRP A 236 -21.40 9.68 -3.64
N LEU A 237 -21.79 10.47 -2.63
CA LEU A 237 -21.68 10.11 -1.20
C LEU A 237 -22.54 8.89 -0.81
N GLU A 238 -23.60 8.62 -1.56
CA GLU A 238 -24.45 7.44 -1.39
C GLU A 238 -23.97 6.23 -2.21
N GLY A 239 -22.89 6.38 -2.99
CA GLY A 239 -22.37 5.29 -3.83
C GLY A 239 -23.31 4.88 -4.96
N LYS A 240 -24.20 5.78 -5.43
CA LYS A 240 -25.25 5.46 -6.41
C LYS A 240 -25.13 6.26 -7.69
N THR A 241 -25.52 5.62 -8.79
CA THR A 241 -25.63 6.31 -10.08
C THR A 241 -26.78 7.31 -10.07
N ALA A 242 -26.57 8.45 -10.72
CA ALA A 242 -27.54 9.54 -10.84
C ALA A 242 -27.20 10.42 -12.04
N THR A 243 -27.98 11.48 -12.28
CA THR A 243 -27.63 12.45 -13.32
C THR A 243 -26.28 13.10 -13.01
N GLY A 244 -25.28 12.81 -13.85
CA GLY A 244 -23.92 13.32 -13.69
C GLY A 244 -23.03 12.52 -12.75
N VAL A 245 -23.49 11.37 -12.25
CA VAL A 245 -22.71 10.39 -11.46
C VAL A 245 -22.74 9.05 -12.20
N VAL A 246 -21.57 8.55 -12.56
CA VAL A 246 -21.37 7.36 -13.40
C VAL A 246 -20.58 6.31 -12.64
N THR A 247 -20.73 5.04 -13.01
CA THR A 247 -19.84 3.99 -12.52
C THR A 247 -18.43 4.20 -13.06
N ILE A 248 -17.42 3.78 -12.32
CA ILE A 248 -16.02 3.76 -12.78
C ILE A 248 -15.90 2.94 -14.07
N GLY A 249 -16.65 1.83 -14.15
CA GLY A 249 -16.49 0.88 -15.25
C GLY A 249 -15.23 0.06 -15.03
N THR A 250 -14.49 -0.20 -16.09
CA THR A 250 -13.36 -1.14 -16.06
C THR A 250 -12.26 -0.72 -15.08
N VAL A 251 -11.89 -1.63 -14.18
CA VAL A 251 -10.72 -1.47 -13.30
C VAL A 251 -9.53 -2.25 -13.88
N PRO A 252 -8.41 -1.58 -14.19
CA PRO A 252 -7.19 -2.26 -14.65
C PRO A 252 -6.65 -3.30 -13.67
N THR A 253 -5.94 -4.30 -14.18
CA THR A 253 -5.29 -5.34 -13.36
C THR A 253 -4.38 -4.76 -12.28
N ALA A 254 -3.56 -3.73 -12.58
CA ALA A 254 -2.69 -3.15 -11.56
C ALA A 254 -3.49 -2.36 -10.50
N GLY A 255 -4.70 -1.89 -10.83
CA GLY A 255 -5.67 -1.37 -9.86
C GLY A 255 -6.09 -2.42 -8.84
N LEU A 256 -6.52 -3.59 -9.32
CA LEU A 256 -6.88 -4.73 -8.44
C LEU A 256 -5.70 -5.20 -7.59
N THR A 257 -4.51 -5.27 -8.18
CA THR A 257 -3.27 -5.57 -7.45
C THR A 257 -3.04 -4.53 -6.34
N THR A 258 -3.19 -3.24 -6.66
CA THR A 258 -2.98 -2.14 -5.72
C THR A 258 -3.93 -2.23 -4.52
N VAL A 259 -5.21 -2.51 -4.76
CA VAL A 259 -6.20 -2.71 -3.69
C VAL A 259 -5.82 -3.88 -2.78
N SER A 260 -5.45 -5.03 -3.37
CA SER A 260 -5.13 -6.23 -2.58
C SER A 260 -3.84 -6.05 -1.76
N VAL A 261 -2.81 -5.49 -2.37
CA VAL A 261 -1.56 -5.18 -1.69
C VAL A 261 -1.76 -4.07 -0.64
N GLY A 262 -2.58 -3.06 -0.93
CA GLY A 262 -2.99 -2.03 0.03
C GLY A 262 -3.63 -2.63 1.26
N ALA A 263 -4.59 -3.54 1.09
CA ALA A 263 -5.21 -4.27 2.19
C ALA A 263 -4.20 -5.11 3.00
N ALA A 264 -3.20 -5.71 2.33
CA ALA A 264 -2.12 -6.42 3.01
C ALA A 264 -1.20 -5.50 3.82
N ILE A 265 -0.88 -4.31 3.29
CA ILE A 265 -0.09 -3.29 4.00
C ILE A 265 -0.87 -2.78 5.22
N SER A 266 -2.16 -2.46 5.04
CA SER A 266 -3.08 -2.12 6.14
C SER A 266 -3.10 -3.22 7.21
N ALA A 267 -3.11 -4.49 6.83
CA ALA A 267 -3.10 -5.61 7.78
C ALA A 267 -1.77 -5.78 8.54
N LEU A 268 -0.70 -5.11 8.11
CA LEU A 268 0.62 -5.17 8.73
C LEU A 268 0.92 -3.97 9.66
N VAL A 269 0.05 -2.96 9.66
CA VAL A 269 0.12 -1.79 10.55
C VAL A 269 -1.20 -1.64 11.30
N GLU A 270 -1.15 -1.64 12.63
CA GLU A 270 -2.33 -1.41 13.46
C GLU A 270 -2.95 -0.04 13.17
N THR A 271 -4.24 0.12 13.43
CA THR A 271 -4.95 1.41 13.25
C THR A 271 -4.35 2.57 14.07
N SER A 272 -3.60 2.25 15.13
CA SER A 272 -2.84 3.23 15.91
C SER A 272 -1.59 3.76 15.21
N GLY A 273 -1.12 3.10 14.14
CA GLY A 273 0.11 3.40 13.42
C GLY A 273 1.33 2.59 13.86
N THR A 274 1.19 1.59 14.74
CA THR A 274 2.29 0.68 15.11
C THR A 274 2.34 -0.52 14.18
N LEU A 275 3.53 -1.04 13.86
CA LEU A 275 3.65 -2.31 13.15
C LEU A 275 3.03 -3.47 13.96
N THR A 276 2.36 -4.39 13.28
CA THR A 276 1.89 -5.65 13.86
C THR A 276 3.05 -6.57 14.24
N ALA A 277 2.80 -7.58 15.09
CA ALA A 277 3.81 -8.58 15.44
C ALA A 277 4.43 -9.29 14.21
N SER A 278 3.64 -9.54 13.15
CA SER A 278 4.12 -10.13 11.91
C SER A 278 5.12 -9.21 11.18
N ALA A 279 4.78 -7.93 11.05
CA ALA A 279 5.64 -6.94 10.42
C ALA A 279 6.92 -6.69 11.24
N GLN A 280 6.80 -6.61 12.57
CA GLN A 280 7.95 -6.51 13.48
C GLN A 280 8.89 -7.71 13.35
N ALA A 281 8.36 -8.93 13.25
CA ALA A 281 9.15 -10.14 13.09
C ALA A 281 9.88 -10.15 11.74
N TYR A 282 9.19 -9.76 10.66
CA TYR A 282 9.79 -9.65 9.32
C TYR A 282 10.95 -8.63 9.33
N LEU A 283 10.73 -7.44 9.87
CA LEU A 283 11.76 -6.40 9.96
C LEU A 283 12.93 -6.83 10.87
N SER A 284 12.65 -7.52 11.97
CA SER A 284 13.68 -8.09 12.85
C SER A 284 14.54 -9.13 12.14
N ALA A 285 13.95 -9.92 11.24
CA ALA A 285 14.69 -10.90 10.46
C ALA A 285 15.60 -10.23 9.43
N PHE A 286 15.10 -9.17 8.78
CA PHE A 286 15.90 -8.35 7.86
C PHE A 286 17.12 -7.74 8.56
N LEU A 287 16.96 -7.10 9.73
CA LEU A 287 18.09 -6.51 10.47
C LEU A 287 19.15 -7.51 10.93
N LYS A 288 18.78 -8.78 11.10
CA LYS A 288 19.72 -9.85 11.47
C LYS A 288 20.45 -10.45 10.26
N SER A 289 20.02 -10.13 9.05
CA SER A 289 20.62 -10.63 7.82
C SER A 289 21.85 -9.80 7.43
N SER A 290 22.69 -10.36 6.56
CA SER A 290 23.83 -9.63 6.00
C SER A 290 23.43 -8.43 5.12
N LEU A 291 22.14 -8.29 4.79
CA LEU A 291 21.59 -7.21 3.96
C LEU A 291 21.48 -5.88 4.70
N ALA A 292 21.48 -5.96 6.03
CA ALA A 292 21.44 -4.81 6.91
C ALA A 292 22.83 -4.30 7.30
N ALA A 293 23.90 -4.92 6.79
CA ALA A 293 25.28 -4.65 7.23
C ALA A 293 25.75 -3.20 6.98
N ASP A 294 25.22 -2.55 5.95
CA ASP A 294 25.61 -1.19 5.54
C ASP A 294 24.47 -0.17 5.71
N ILE A 295 23.49 -0.45 6.57
CA ILE A 295 22.42 0.51 6.88
C ILE A 295 22.99 1.67 7.69
N GLU A 296 22.64 2.89 7.29
CA GLU A 296 23.02 4.09 8.02
C GLU A 296 22.42 4.09 9.44
N SER A 297 23.16 4.60 10.43
CA SER A 297 22.76 4.54 11.83
C SER A 297 21.39 5.16 12.11
N ASP A 298 21.06 6.25 11.41
CA ASP A 298 19.78 6.94 11.60
C ASP A 298 18.61 6.11 11.06
N VAL A 299 18.83 5.37 9.97
CA VAL A 299 17.86 4.41 9.42
C VAL A 299 17.70 3.24 10.39
N GLU A 300 18.80 2.67 10.89
CA GLU A 300 18.78 1.56 11.86
C GLU A 300 17.96 1.92 13.12
N VAL A 301 18.15 3.13 13.66
CA VAL A 301 17.35 3.64 14.79
C VAL A 301 15.85 3.62 14.51
N VAL A 302 15.43 3.97 13.29
CA VAL A 302 14.00 3.95 12.93
C VAL A 302 13.50 2.51 12.79
N LEU A 303 14.27 1.63 12.16
CA LEU A 303 13.88 0.22 12.00
C LEU A 303 13.77 -0.50 13.36
N GLU A 304 14.68 -0.22 14.29
CA GLU A 304 14.59 -0.72 15.67
C GLU A 304 13.37 -0.15 16.42
N ALA A 305 13.02 1.12 16.19
CA ALA A 305 11.82 1.72 16.75
C ALA A 305 10.55 1.04 16.23
N CYS A 306 10.48 0.74 14.93
CA CYS A 306 9.41 -0.04 14.32
C CYS A 306 9.27 -1.44 14.96
N ILE A 307 10.39 -2.16 15.13
CA ILE A 307 10.42 -3.48 15.80
C ILE A 307 9.94 -3.39 17.24
N ALA A 308 10.28 -2.32 17.95
CA ALA A 308 9.84 -2.07 19.32
C ALA A 308 8.36 -1.61 19.42
N GLY A 309 7.63 -1.55 18.31
CA GLY A 309 6.22 -1.15 18.27
C GLY A 309 6.01 0.34 18.53
N LYS A 310 6.98 1.19 18.17
CA LYS A 310 6.85 2.64 18.32
C LYS A 310 6.10 3.26 17.14
N LEU A 311 5.47 4.41 17.40
CA LEU A 311 4.83 5.25 16.38
C LEU A 311 5.88 6.08 15.63
N ALA A 312 5.61 6.37 14.36
CA ALA A 312 6.49 7.22 13.54
C ALA A 312 6.68 8.63 14.13
N SER A 313 5.64 9.17 14.75
CA SER A 313 5.67 10.45 15.47
C SER A 313 6.59 10.46 16.70
N SER A 314 6.97 9.29 17.23
CA SER A 314 7.88 9.19 18.39
C SER A 314 9.37 9.17 18.03
N VAL A 315 9.68 9.07 16.73
CA VAL A 315 11.04 9.16 16.18
C VAL A 315 11.31 10.61 15.75
N SER A 316 12.56 11.05 15.71
CA SER A 316 12.91 12.40 15.24
C SER A 316 12.58 12.62 13.77
N ALA A 317 12.28 13.86 13.37
CA ALA A 317 12.04 14.21 11.97
C ALA A 317 13.22 13.84 11.05
N ASP A 318 14.46 14.13 11.49
CA ASP A 318 15.67 13.83 10.71
C ASP A 318 15.81 12.32 10.43
N ALA A 319 15.62 11.48 11.45
CA ALA A 319 15.67 10.03 11.26
C ALA A 319 14.52 9.50 10.37
N ARG A 320 13.32 10.11 10.40
CA ARG A 320 12.26 9.79 9.44
C ARG A 320 12.63 10.16 8.01
N VAL A 321 13.25 11.33 7.81
CA VAL A 321 13.78 11.76 6.51
C VAL A 321 14.87 10.81 6.03
N ALA A 322 15.77 10.38 6.92
CA ALA A 322 16.79 9.38 6.59
C ALA A 322 16.16 8.05 6.14
N LEU A 323 15.13 7.56 6.85
CA LEU A 323 14.40 6.37 6.43
C LEU A 323 13.74 6.56 5.07
N ALA A 324 12.98 7.64 4.86
CA ALA A 324 12.30 7.91 3.59
C ALA A 324 13.29 8.02 2.42
N THR A 325 14.44 8.68 2.64
CA THR A 325 15.52 8.79 1.67
C THR A 325 16.10 7.44 1.32
N TRP A 326 16.43 6.63 2.34
CA TRP A 326 16.93 5.28 2.12
C TRP A 326 15.93 4.42 1.36
N LEU A 327 14.64 4.43 1.72
CA LEU A 327 13.59 3.68 1.04
C LEU A 327 13.44 4.04 -0.44
N SER A 328 13.55 5.33 -0.79
CA SER A 328 13.52 5.81 -2.18
C SER A 328 14.81 5.52 -2.96
N GLY A 329 15.91 5.29 -2.24
CA GLY A 329 17.23 5.11 -2.82
C GLY A 329 17.44 3.72 -3.39
N SER A 330 18.34 3.62 -4.39
CA SER A 330 18.76 2.33 -4.96
C SER A 330 19.57 1.46 -3.99
N SER A 331 19.97 2.00 -2.83
CA SER A 331 20.65 1.27 -1.76
C SER A 331 19.70 0.54 -0.81
N CYS A 332 18.37 0.76 -0.94
CA CYS A 332 17.39 0.00 -0.17
C CYS A 332 17.40 -1.47 -0.60
N SER A 333 17.63 -2.36 0.36
CA SER A 333 17.63 -3.81 0.15
C SER A 333 16.35 -4.50 0.63
N LEU A 334 15.34 -3.73 1.02
CA LEU A 334 14.03 -4.25 1.41
C LEU A 334 13.22 -4.70 0.19
N GLY A 335 12.43 -5.76 0.39
CA GLY A 335 11.39 -6.13 -0.56
C GLY A 335 10.32 -5.03 -0.64
N VAL A 336 9.65 -4.96 -1.80
CA VAL A 336 8.65 -3.92 -2.12
C VAL A 336 7.52 -3.84 -1.11
N GLU A 337 7.15 -4.97 -0.49
CA GLU A 337 6.10 -5.05 0.53
C GLU A 337 6.53 -4.37 1.83
N LEU A 338 7.73 -4.67 2.32
CA LEU A 338 8.23 -4.09 3.57
C LEU A 338 8.60 -2.62 3.39
N LYS A 339 9.07 -2.23 2.18
CA LYS A 339 9.22 -0.83 1.78
C LYS A 339 7.87 -0.09 1.85
N ALA A 340 6.81 -0.65 1.26
CA ALA A 340 5.47 -0.08 1.31
C ALA A 340 4.90 0.02 2.73
N VAL A 341 5.10 -1.01 3.57
CA VAL A 341 4.70 -0.99 4.99
C VAL A 341 5.39 0.14 5.76
N LEU A 342 6.68 0.39 5.51
CA LEU A 342 7.41 1.47 6.18
C LEU A 342 6.98 2.85 5.69
N TYR A 343 6.64 3.02 4.40
CA TYR A 343 6.01 4.25 3.92
C TYR A 343 4.65 4.48 4.55
N PHE A 344 3.81 3.45 4.65
CA PHE A 344 2.52 3.56 5.31
C PHE A 344 2.68 3.90 6.79
N TRP A 345 3.62 3.27 7.50
CA TRP A 345 3.96 3.60 8.88
C TRP A 345 4.43 5.06 9.03
N LEU A 346 5.27 5.56 8.10
CA LEU A 346 5.70 6.96 8.09
C LEU A 346 4.53 7.93 7.93
N SER A 347 3.47 7.56 7.21
CA SER A 347 2.28 8.40 7.04
C SER A 347 1.57 8.76 8.36
N PHE A 348 1.75 7.95 9.41
CA PHE A 348 1.22 8.24 10.76
C PHE A 348 2.04 9.31 11.52
N ALA A 349 3.19 9.74 11.01
CA ALA A 349 3.93 10.87 11.58
C ALA A 349 3.35 12.23 11.18
N LEU A 350 2.44 12.26 10.20
CA LEU A 350 1.76 13.48 9.78
C LEU A 350 0.89 14.00 10.91
N SER A 351 1.28 15.16 11.44
CA SER A 351 0.61 15.82 12.56
C SER A 351 -0.04 17.16 12.16
N GLY A 352 -0.04 17.47 10.86
CA GLY A 352 -0.64 18.67 10.29
C GLY A 352 -0.62 18.60 8.76
N ASP A 353 -1.16 19.64 8.13
CA ASP A 353 -1.26 19.71 6.67
C ASP A 353 0.13 19.83 6.03
N VAL A 354 0.40 18.93 5.08
CA VAL A 354 1.60 18.97 4.25
C VAL A 354 1.25 19.74 2.99
N THR A 355 1.82 20.93 2.85
CA THR A 355 1.73 21.68 1.61
C THR A 355 3.09 21.63 0.92
N ILE A 356 3.09 21.14 -0.31
CA ILE A 356 4.28 21.12 -1.16
C ILE A 356 4.16 22.27 -2.15
N ASP A 357 5.15 23.18 -2.18
CA ASP A 357 5.16 24.26 -3.15
C ASP A 357 5.65 23.73 -4.50
N LEU A 358 4.72 23.59 -5.44
CA LEU A 358 4.96 23.01 -6.76
C LEU A 358 4.97 24.11 -7.82
N SER A 359 5.98 24.07 -8.71
CA SER A 359 5.98 24.94 -9.88
C SER A 359 4.87 24.53 -10.86
N THR A 360 4.40 25.48 -11.69
CA THR A 360 3.38 25.22 -12.71
C THR A 360 3.78 24.10 -13.68
N ASP A 361 5.07 23.99 -13.99
CA ASP A 361 5.59 22.92 -14.85
C ASP A 361 5.43 21.54 -14.19
N ILE A 362 5.75 21.42 -12.89
CA ILE A 362 5.59 20.18 -12.13
C ILE A 362 4.12 19.81 -11.96
N ILE A 363 3.24 20.80 -11.72
CA ILE A 363 1.78 20.59 -11.67
C ILE A 363 1.31 19.97 -12.99
N THR A 364 1.72 20.54 -14.12
CA THR A 364 1.35 20.02 -15.46
C THR A 364 1.88 18.60 -15.70
N GLU A 365 3.10 18.31 -15.24
CA GLU A 365 3.69 16.96 -15.30
C GLU A 365 2.88 15.96 -14.47
N LEU A 366 2.49 16.33 -13.24
CA LEU A 366 1.66 15.51 -12.36
C LEU A 366 0.25 15.28 -12.93
N GLU A 367 -0.41 16.31 -13.45
CA GLU A 367 -1.71 16.16 -14.13
C GLU A 367 -1.62 15.20 -15.32
N THR A 368 -0.54 15.30 -16.10
CA THR A 368 -0.29 14.40 -17.24
C THR A 368 -0.01 12.97 -16.77
N PHE A 369 0.73 12.80 -15.68
CA PHE A 369 0.99 11.49 -15.09
C PHE A 369 -0.27 10.85 -14.53
N ILE A 370 -1.10 11.62 -13.82
CA ILE A 370 -2.37 11.16 -13.25
C ILE A 370 -3.30 10.70 -14.38
N THR A 371 -3.55 11.57 -15.36
CA THR A 371 -4.52 11.28 -16.45
C THR A 371 -3.99 10.33 -17.52
N GLY A 372 -2.68 10.30 -17.75
CA GLY A 372 -2.05 9.47 -18.78
C GLY A 372 -1.64 8.09 -18.29
N THR A 373 -1.04 8.02 -17.09
CA THR A 373 -0.45 6.79 -16.54
C THR A 373 -1.36 6.16 -15.49
N ILE A 374 -1.75 6.90 -14.45
CA ILE A 374 -2.49 6.34 -13.31
C ILE A 374 -3.89 5.89 -13.73
N ASP A 375 -4.66 6.75 -14.41
CA ASP A 375 -6.00 6.40 -14.90
C ASP A 375 -5.99 5.14 -15.80
N THR A 376 -4.94 4.99 -16.61
CA THR A 376 -4.81 3.88 -17.56
C THR A 376 -4.36 2.57 -16.88
N LEU A 377 -3.39 2.65 -15.98
CA LEU A 377 -2.72 1.46 -15.44
C LEU A 377 -3.32 0.99 -14.12
N ILE A 378 -3.82 1.91 -13.29
CA ILE A 378 -4.33 1.62 -11.94
C ILE A 378 -5.84 1.88 -11.89
N GLY A 379 -6.30 3.04 -12.38
CA GLY A 379 -7.71 3.45 -12.32
C GLY A 379 -7.96 4.61 -11.35
N VAL A 380 -9.24 4.88 -11.10
CA VAL A 380 -9.67 6.19 -10.61
C VAL A 380 -9.53 6.46 -9.10
N ASN A 381 -9.34 5.42 -8.26
CA ASN A 381 -9.13 5.62 -6.82
C ASN A 381 -7.81 6.38 -6.56
N ILE A 382 -6.69 5.89 -7.10
CA ILE A 382 -5.38 6.55 -6.94
C ILE A 382 -5.34 7.89 -7.67
N SER A 383 -5.99 8.05 -8.84
CA SER A 383 -6.01 9.34 -9.52
C SER A 383 -6.81 10.39 -8.75
N GLY A 384 -7.93 10.01 -8.13
CA GLY A 384 -8.68 10.85 -7.21
C GLY A 384 -7.84 11.31 -6.01
N ILE A 385 -7.13 10.39 -5.37
CA ILE A 385 -6.23 10.68 -4.25
C ILE A 385 -5.11 11.65 -4.65
N LEU A 386 -4.42 11.38 -5.77
CA LEU A 386 -3.35 12.24 -6.25
C LEU A 386 -3.87 13.61 -6.70
N SER A 387 -5.06 13.68 -7.28
CA SER A 387 -5.70 14.95 -7.66
C SER A 387 -6.09 15.78 -6.42
N LEU A 388 -6.55 15.13 -5.35
CA LEU A 388 -6.80 15.77 -4.06
C LEU A 388 -5.51 16.36 -3.48
N LEU A 389 -4.42 15.59 -3.45
CA LEU A 389 -3.12 16.05 -2.93
C LEU A 389 -2.52 17.17 -3.78
N LEU A 390 -2.64 17.06 -5.10
CA LEU A 390 -2.24 18.10 -6.05
C LEU A 390 -3.02 19.40 -5.85
N SER A 391 -4.27 19.31 -5.39
CA SER A 391 -5.10 20.47 -5.03
C SER A 391 -4.70 21.11 -3.70
N GLY A 392 -3.68 20.57 -3.02
CA GLY A 392 -3.13 21.10 -1.77
C GLY A 392 -3.86 20.62 -0.52
N GLU A 393 -4.72 19.61 -0.64
CA GLU A 393 -5.42 19.04 0.52
C GLU A 393 -4.56 18.04 1.28
N SER A 394 -4.93 17.82 2.53
CA SER A 394 -4.17 17.02 3.48
C SER A 394 -4.33 15.52 3.23
N LEU A 395 -3.25 14.74 3.33
CA LEU A 395 -3.34 13.27 3.39
C LEU A 395 -4.19 12.80 4.59
N ALA A 396 -4.34 13.63 5.63
CA ALA A 396 -5.22 13.35 6.76
C ALA A 396 -6.69 13.12 6.31
N SER A 397 -7.08 13.70 5.17
CA SER A 397 -8.45 13.64 4.67
C SER A 397 -8.84 12.34 3.95
N ILE A 398 -7.85 11.50 3.63
CA ILE A 398 -8.08 10.19 2.99
C ILE A 398 -8.02 9.05 4.01
N SER A 399 -8.73 7.96 3.71
CA SER A 399 -8.82 6.75 4.52
C SER A 399 -7.45 6.09 4.71
N LEU A 400 -7.33 5.25 5.74
CA LEU A 400 -6.11 4.48 5.97
C LEU A 400 -5.83 3.49 4.83
N ASP A 401 -6.87 2.91 4.25
CA ASP A 401 -6.73 1.97 3.13
C ASP A 401 -6.21 2.67 1.88
N SER A 402 -6.72 3.86 1.57
CA SER A 402 -6.22 4.69 0.47
C SER A 402 -4.76 5.10 0.64
N ARG A 403 -4.31 5.36 1.89
CA ARG A 403 -2.89 5.62 2.19
C ARG A 403 -2.04 4.36 2.00
N ALA A 404 -2.56 3.19 2.38
CA ALA A 404 -1.88 1.92 2.21
C ALA A 404 -1.77 1.54 0.72
N GLU A 405 -2.82 1.78 -0.08
CA GLU A 405 -2.81 1.64 -1.54
C GLU A 405 -1.79 2.59 -2.18
N LEU A 406 -1.77 3.87 -1.78
CA LEU A 406 -0.75 4.81 -2.26
C LEU A 406 0.67 4.34 -1.88
N SER A 407 0.84 3.80 -0.66
CA SER A 407 2.10 3.20 -0.21
C SER A 407 2.50 1.97 -1.04
N ALA A 408 1.53 1.16 -1.49
CA ALA A 408 1.78 0.02 -2.38
C ALA A 408 2.31 0.47 -3.74
N VAL A 409 1.76 1.57 -4.27
CA VAL A 409 2.19 2.17 -5.54
C VAL A 409 3.64 2.65 -5.45
N ILE A 410 3.97 3.51 -4.48
CA ILE A 410 5.34 4.03 -4.33
C ILE A 410 6.34 3.01 -3.76
N GLY A 411 5.85 1.97 -3.10
CA GLY A 411 6.67 0.83 -2.69
C GLY A 411 7.10 -0.05 -3.86
N GLY A 412 6.47 0.13 -5.04
CA GLY A 412 6.70 -0.68 -6.24
C GLY A 412 5.89 -1.97 -6.28
N ALA A 413 5.07 -2.24 -5.25
CA ALA A 413 4.33 -3.48 -5.12
C ALA A 413 3.11 -3.56 -6.08
N ALA A 414 2.67 -2.42 -6.62
CA ALA A 414 1.68 -2.35 -7.69
C ALA A 414 2.24 -2.61 -9.10
N GLY A 415 3.58 -2.68 -9.27
CA GLY A 415 4.22 -2.91 -10.57
C GLY A 415 4.13 -1.72 -11.54
N VAL A 416 3.92 -0.51 -11.01
CA VAL A 416 3.79 0.73 -11.79
C VAL A 416 5.14 1.44 -11.84
N ASP A 417 5.59 1.79 -13.04
CA ASP A 417 6.83 2.54 -13.24
C ASP A 417 6.54 4.04 -13.06
N ILE A 418 7.21 4.67 -12.10
CA ILE A 418 7.03 6.07 -11.72
C ILE A 418 8.38 6.75 -11.87
N SER A 419 8.41 7.91 -12.54
CA SER A 419 9.65 8.69 -12.64
C SER A 419 10.12 9.12 -11.25
N SER A 420 11.43 9.17 -11.03
CA SER A 420 11.99 9.52 -9.72
C SER A 420 11.56 10.91 -9.23
N SER A 421 11.29 11.85 -10.14
CA SER A 421 10.76 13.18 -9.78
C SER A 421 9.36 13.08 -9.15
N ILE A 422 8.47 12.31 -9.76
CA ILE A 422 7.09 12.12 -9.28
C ILE A 422 7.07 11.23 -8.04
N GLU A 423 7.89 10.17 -8.01
CA GLU A 423 8.00 9.27 -6.86
C GLU A 423 8.37 10.06 -5.59
N VAL A 424 9.35 10.97 -5.67
CA VAL A 424 9.75 11.83 -4.55
C VAL A 424 8.59 12.71 -4.07
N ILE A 425 7.83 13.33 -4.97
CA ILE A 425 6.70 14.19 -4.60
C ILE A 425 5.61 13.38 -3.87
N ILE A 426 5.30 12.19 -4.37
CA ILE A 426 4.29 11.33 -3.74
C ILE A 426 4.77 10.84 -2.37
N ILE A 427 6.06 10.50 -2.22
CA ILE A 427 6.63 10.15 -0.91
C ILE A 427 6.54 11.34 0.05
N GLU A 428 6.84 12.55 -0.41
CA GLU A 428 6.72 13.76 0.40
C GLU A 428 5.28 14.02 0.85
N TRP A 429 4.29 13.85 -0.03
CA TRP A 429 2.88 13.96 0.34
C TRP A 429 2.45 12.88 1.35
N LEU A 430 2.88 11.65 1.14
CA LEU A 430 2.49 10.52 1.99
C LEU A 430 3.15 10.58 3.37
N THR A 431 4.41 10.99 3.44
CA THR A 431 5.25 10.86 4.66
C THR A 431 5.53 12.19 5.36
N GLY A 432 5.37 13.33 4.66
CA GLY A 432 5.75 14.66 5.12
C GLY A 432 7.27 14.84 5.28
N CYS A 433 8.07 13.93 4.76
CA CYS A 433 9.53 13.96 4.86
C CYS A 433 10.13 14.62 3.63
N SER A 434 10.78 15.78 3.76
CA SER A 434 11.45 16.46 2.64
C SER A 434 12.66 15.67 2.14
N LEU A 435 12.64 15.24 0.88
CA LEU A 435 13.69 14.44 0.27
C LEU A 435 14.62 15.30 -0.59
N SER A 436 15.88 14.87 -0.72
CA SER A 436 16.83 15.53 -1.62
C SER A 436 16.40 15.35 -3.08
N GLY A 437 16.28 16.44 -3.82
CA GLY A 437 15.81 16.43 -5.21
C GLY A 437 14.29 16.63 -5.36
N GLY A 438 13.56 16.71 -4.24
CA GLY A 438 12.15 17.09 -4.20
C GLY A 438 11.94 18.61 -4.10
N PRO A 439 10.70 19.08 -4.38
CA PRO A 439 10.26 20.44 -4.07
C PRO A 439 10.30 20.73 -2.55
N THR A 440 10.13 21.99 -2.17
CA THR A 440 10.24 22.37 -0.75
C THR A 440 8.94 22.05 -0.02
N VAL A 441 9.00 21.18 1.00
CA VAL A 441 7.83 20.82 1.82
C VAL A 441 7.65 21.83 2.95
N SER A 442 6.43 22.34 3.10
CA SER A 442 6.01 23.20 4.22
C SER A 442 5.00 22.44 5.08
N ILE A 443 5.29 22.26 6.37
CA ILE A 443 4.32 21.66 7.31
C ILE A 443 3.59 22.80 8.02
N GLY A 444 2.27 22.88 7.84
CA GLY A 444 1.42 23.85 8.51
C GLY A 444 1.47 23.69 10.02
N SER A 445 2.01 24.69 10.74
CA SER A 445 1.93 24.72 12.20
C SER A 445 0.52 25.10 12.60
N GLY A 446 -0.32 24.14 13.00
CA GLY A 446 -1.65 24.41 13.54
C GLY A 446 -1.55 25.42 14.69
N SER A 447 -2.00 26.65 14.47
CA SER A 447 -1.99 27.68 15.51
C SER A 447 -3.01 27.31 16.58
N GLY A 448 -2.54 26.70 17.66
CA GLY A 448 -3.32 26.54 18.88
C GLY A 448 -3.82 27.91 19.34
N SER A 449 -5.14 28.08 19.37
CA SER A 449 -5.82 29.26 19.87
C SER A 449 -5.60 29.40 21.38
N GLY A 450 -4.47 29.98 21.74
CA GLY A 450 -4.18 30.43 23.10
C GLY A 450 -5.06 31.64 23.42
N LYS A 451 -6.21 31.40 24.07
CA LYS A 451 -6.94 32.44 24.81
C LYS A 451 -6.01 33.01 25.88
N GLY A 452 -5.34 34.11 25.56
CA GLY A 452 -4.67 34.96 26.54
C GLY A 452 -5.71 35.75 27.31
N ALA A 453 -6.05 35.28 28.51
CA ALA A 453 -6.67 36.10 29.53
C ALA A 453 -5.59 36.98 30.17
N SER A 454 -5.74 38.29 30.06
CA SER A 454 -5.15 39.33 30.91
C SER A 454 -5.98 40.59 30.76
#